data_AF-A0A962W4Z6-F1
#
_entry.id   AF-A0A962W4Z6-F1
#
_cell.length_a   1.000
_cell.length_b   1.000
_cell.length_c   1.000
_cell.angle_alpha   90.00
_cell.angle_beta   90.00
_cell.angle_gamma   90.00
#
_symmetry.space_group_name_H-M   'P 1'
#
loop_
_entity.id
_entity.type
_entity.pdbx_description
1 polymer ?
#
loop_
_entity_poly.entity_id
_entity_poly.type
_entity_poly.pdbx_seq_one_letter_code
_entity_poly.pdbx_strand_id
1 'polypeptide(L)'
;PTWRIDDIMISYASDQGGVGPHTDAYDVFLMQAAGRRRWRLSFSKYTDDDLIPGLDQRILSHFRIDEEWVLEPGDVLYLPPGIAHWGIAEGECMTYSLGFRAPSQQDLAADWFQHLVSLADARRLIDPADLQLDSLAELSEGAHEEASKLLDTLPSTRSTDYRLWLGEYLTEPKPQFHILPPDEAWSAPDLDGWLAQGRDLSRHPFARMTWSRLGNEEVVLFSQGESRRFHGEMTDAVRLIAERRQFGARELGRLDAPLETLRDLLLELLNAGILEPQQED
;
A
#
# COMPACT_ATOMS: atom_id res chain seq x y z
N PRO A 1 -5.56 7.68 -5.66
CA PRO A 1 -4.20 7.97 -5.12
C PRO A 1 -3.37 6.70 -5.19
N THR A 2 -2.05 6.79 -5.35
CA THR A 2 -1.17 5.62 -5.57
C THR A 2 -1.21 4.61 -4.42
N TRP A 3 -1.25 5.08 -3.17
CA TRP A 3 -1.29 4.22 -1.98
C TRP A 3 -2.57 3.36 -1.87
N ARG A 4 -3.65 3.72 -2.58
CA ARG A 4 -4.90 2.93 -2.63
C ARG A 4 -4.87 1.84 -3.69
N ILE A 5 -3.99 1.93 -4.69
CA ILE A 5 -3.86 0.88 -5.72
C ILE A 5 -3.10 -0.28 -5.07
N ASP A 6 -3.56 -1.51 -5.31
CA ASP A 6 -2.88 -2.69 -4.81
C ASP A 6 -2.08 -3.39 -5.92
N ASP A 7 -2.77 -4.08 -6.83
CA ASP A 7 -2.16 -4.81 -7.94
C ASP A 7 -3.15 -4.99 -9.10
N ILE A 8 -2.69 -5.68 -10.14
CA ILE A 8 -3.52 -6.15 -11.25
C ILE A 8 -3.48 -7.68 -11.23
N MET A 9 -4.58 -8.31 -10.84
CA MET A 9 -4.74 -9.75 -10.95
C MET A 9 -5.29 -10.09 -12.33
N ILE A 10 -4.65 -11.03 -13.03
CA ILE A 10 -5.12 -11.56 -14.31
C ILE A 10 -5.70 -12.94 -14.10
N SER A 11 -6.95 -13.14 -14.50
CA SER A 11 -7.58 -14.46 -14.51
C SER A 11 -7.79 -14.95 -15.94
N TYR A 12 -7.51 -16.23 -16.15
CA TYR A 12 -7.93 -16.99 -17.33
C TYR A 12 -9.00 -18.00 -16.90
N ALA A 13 -10.03 -18.19 -17.71
CA ALA A 13 -11.05 -19.21 -17.47
C ALA A 13 -11.49 -19.85 -18.78
N SER A 14 -11.64 -21.17 -18.77
CA SER A 14 -12.38 -21.91 -19.79
C SER A 14 -13.89 -21.69 -19.64
N ASP A 15 -14.67 -22.18 -20.61
CA ASP A 15 -16.13 -22.06 -20.56
C ASP A 15 -16.72 -22.52 -19.22
N GLN A 16 -17.69 -21.76 -18.71
CA GLN A 16 -18.31 -21.92 -17.39
C GLN A 16 -17.37 -21.77 -16.18
N GLY A 17 -16.10 -21.44 -16.38
CA GLY A 17 -15.14 -21.19 -15.31
C GLY A 17 -15.45 -19.91 -14.53
N GLY A 18 -15.22 -19.96 -13.22
CA GLY A 18 -15.39 -18.84 -12.30
C GLY A 18 -14.93 -19.20 -10.88
N VAL A 19 -14.94 -18.22 -9.97
CA VAL A 19 -14.51 -18.39 -8.56
C VAL A 19 -15.68 -18.56 -7.59
N GLY A 20 -16.91 -18.56 -8.11
CA GLY A 20 -18.14 -18.58 -7.32
C GLY A 20 -18.60 -17.18 -6.86
N PRO A 21 -19.80 -17.08 -6.27
CA PRO A 21 -20.34 -15.83 -5.73
C PRO A 21 -19.59 -15.43 -4.45
N HIS A 22 -19.12 -14.19 -4.37
CA HIS A 22 -18.37 -13.67 -3.21
C HIS A 22 -18.52 -12.16 -3.08
N THR A 23 -17.98 -11.60 -2.00
CA THR A 23 -17.83 -10.16 -1.75
C THR A 23 -16.37 -9.82 -1.51
N ASP A 24 -15.96 -8.63 -1.98
CA ASP A 24 -14.65 -8.06 -1.67
C ASP A 24 -14.80 -6.86 -0.74
N ALA A 25 -13.78 -6.62 0.10
CA ALA A 25 -13.72 -5.48 1.01
C ALA A 25 -13.07 -4.23 0.37
N TYR A 26 -12.83 -4.25 -0.93
CA TYR A 26 -12.09 -3.23 -1.66
C TYR A 26 -12.78 -2.87 -2.98
N ASP A 27 -12.43 -1.68 -3.50
CA ASP A 27 -12.82 -1.25 -4.83
C ASP A 27 -12.09 -2.09 -5.88
N VAL A 28 -12.78 -2.46 -6.97
CA VAL A 28 -12.15 -3.17 -8.09
C VAL A 28 -12.72 -2.71 -9.43
N PHE A 29 -11.86 -2.59 -10.43
CA PHE A 29 -12.26 -2.50 -11.83
C PHE A 29 -11.97 -3.82 -12.54
N LEU A 30 -13.01 -4.44 -13.06
CA LEU A 30 -12.96 -5.69 -13.81
C LEU A 30 -12.97 -5.34 -15.30
N MET A 31 -11.80 -5.31 -15.92
CA MET A 31 -11.64 -5.09 -17.35
C MET A 31 -11.65 -6.43 -18.09
N GLN A 32 -12.55 -6.59 -19.05
CA GLN A 32 -12.55 -7.77 -19.90
C GLN A 32 -11.47 -7.61 -20.98
N ALA A 33 -10.43 -8.45 -20.92
CA ALA A 33 -9.28 -8.36 -21.81
C ALA A 33 -9.43 -9.23 -23.06
N ALA A 34 -10.03 -10.43 -22.92
CA ALA A 34 -10.28 -11.34 -24.03
C ALA A 34 -11.53 -12.20 -23.75
N GLY A 35 -12.22 -12.66 -24.80
CA GLY A 35 -13.44 -13.46 -24.66
C GLY A 35 -14.58 -12.71 -23.96
N ARG A 36 -15.58 -13.44 -23.47
CA ARG A 36 -16.78 -12.87 -22.84
C ARG A 36 -16.96 -13.42 -21.43
N ARG A 37 -17.49 -12.60 -20.52
CA ARG A 37 -17.80 -13.02 -19.15
C ARG A 37 -19.13 -12.43 -18.70
N ARG A 38 -20.02 -13.30 -18.19
CA ARG A 38 -21.28 -12.91 -17.57
C ARG A 38 -21.03 -12.58 -16.10
N TRP A 39 -21.35 -11.36 -15.70
CA TRP A 39 -21.26 -10.87 -14.33
C TRP A 39 -22.66 -10.69 -13.76
N ARG A 40 -22.92 -11.32 -12.62
CA ARG A 40 -24.13 -11.15 -11.82
C ARG A 40 -23.77 -10.41 -10.55
N LEU A 41 -24.57 -9.42 -10.17
CA LEU A 41 -24.38 -8.62 -8.96
C LEU A 41 -25.57 -8.75 -8.01
N SER A 42 -25.28 -8.59 -6.73
CA SER A 42 -26.25 -8.49 -5.65
C SER A 42 -25.94 -7.27 -4.79
N PHE A 43 -26.97 -6.50 -4.47
CA PHE A 43 -26.92 -5.37 -3.56
C PHE A 43 -27.39 -5.73 -2.14
N SER A 44 -27.62 -7.03 -1.91
CA SER A 44 -27.88 -7.56 -0.56
C SER A 44 -26.65 -7.44 0.32
N LYS A 45 -26.86 -7.24 1.62
CA LYS A 45 -25.80 -7.31 2.61
C LYS A 45 -25.62 -8.77 3.03
N TYR A 46 -24.45 -9.33 2.73
CA TYR A 46 -24.04 -10.66 3.16
C TYR A 46 -23.12 -10.58 4.39
N THR A 47 -23.19 -11.59 5.24
CA THR A 47 -22.31 -11.77 6.41
C THR A 47 -21.58 -13.12 6.33
N ASP A 48 -20.71 -13.38 7.31
CA ASP A 48 -19.98 -14.65 7.40
C ASP A 48 -20.91 -15.86 7.60
N ASP A 49 -22.12 -15.65 8.12
CA ASP A 49 -23.15 -16.70 8.26
C ASP A 49 -23.71 -17.16 6.90
N ASP A 50 -23.57 -16.33 5.86
CA ASP A 50 -24.04 -16.65 4.52
C ASP A 50 -23.00 -17.45 3.71
N LEU A 51 -21.79 -17.66 4.25
CA LEU A 51 -20.72 -18.38 3.59
C LEU A 51 -20.93 -19.90 3.63
N ILE A 52 -20.39 -20.60 2.64
CA ILE A 52 -20.30 -22.06 2.66
C ILE A 52 -19.27 -22.46 3.73
N PRO A 53 -19.66 -23.24 4.76
CA PRO A 53 -18.74 -23.60 5.84
C PRO A 53 -17.69 -24.60 5.35
N GLY A 54 -16.47 -24.47 5.87
CA GLY A 54 -15.38 -25.42 5.63
C GLY A 54 -14.64 -25.26 4.30
N LEU A 55 -14.86 -24.15 3.58
CA LEU A 55 -14.04 -23.77 2.43
C LEU A 55 -12.96 -22.77 2.84
N ASP A 56 -11.77 -22.89 2.24
CA ASP A 56 -10.70 -21.89 2.37
C ASP A 56 -11.06 -20.58 1.65
N GLN A 57 -12.01 -20.62 0.71
CA GLN A 57 -12.50 -19.48 -0.05
C GLN A 57 -13.84 -18.97 0.51
N ARG A 58 -13.99 -17.64 0.53
CA ARG A 58 -15.21 -16.96 1.01
C ARG A 58 -16.31 -16.98 -0.06
N ILE A 59 -16.92 -18.15 -0.27
CA ILE A 59 -18.01 -18.34 -1.25
C ILE A 59 -19.36 -18.28 -0.55
N LEU A 60 -20.30 -17.52 -1.12
CA LEU A 60 -21.66 -17.40 -0.62
C LEU A 60 -22.48 -18.67 -0.90
N SER A 61 -23.18 -19.16 0.11
CA SER A 61 -24.06 -20.34 0.03
C SER A 61 -25.33 -20.09 -0.80
N HIS A 62 -25.73 -18.83 -0.91
CA HIS A 62 -26.87 -18.39 -1.69
C HIS A 62 -26.59 -17.01 -2.29
N PHE A 63 -27.12 -16.75 -3.48
CA PHE A 63 -26.87 -15.51 -4.21
C PHE A 63 -28.15 -15.01 -4.87
N ARG A 64 -28.57 -13.78 -4.52
CA ARG A 64 -29.69 -13.09 -5.18
C ARG A 64 -29.14 -12.27 -6.32
N ILE A 65 -29.69 -12.43 -7.51
CA ILE A 65 -29.28 -11.64 -8.68
C ILE A 65 -30.16 -10.39 -8.71
N ASP A 66 -29.56 -9.23 -8.55
CA ASP A 66 -30.22 -7.93 -8.72
C ASP A 66 -29.94 -7.37 -10.12
N GLU A 67 -28.70 -7.49 -10.61
CA GLU A 67 -28.30 -7.06 -11.95
C GLU A 67 -27.39 -8.09 -12.64
N GLU A 68 -27.40 -8.11 -13.98
CA GLU A 68 -26.61 -9.02 -14.79
C GLU A 68 -26.13 -8.34 -16.08
N TRP A 69 -24.86 -8.55 -16.43
CA TRP A 69 -24.25 -8.06 -17.67
C TRP A 69 -23.37 -9.12 -18.31
N VAL A 70 -23.16 -9.02 -19.62
CA VAL A 70 -22.11 -9.74 -20.33
C VAL A 70 -21.10 -8.71 -20.81
N LEU A 71 -19.87 -8.84 -20.35
CA LEU A 71 -18.76 -7.98 -20.77
C LEU A 71 -18.03 -8.61 -21.96
N GLU A 72 -17.66 -7.78 -22.92
CA GLU A 72 -16.85 -8.09 -24.09
C GLU A 72 -15.49 -7.36 -24.02
N PRO A 73 -14.48 -7.74 -24.84
CA PRO A 73 -13.15 -7.14 -24.74
C PRO A 73 -13.16 -5.61 -24.84
N GLY A 74 -12.62 -4.95 -23.83
CA GLY A 74 -12.61 -3.49 -23.68
C GLY A 74 -13.65 -2.94 -22.69
N ASP A 75 -14.67 -3.72 -22.33
CA ASP A 75 -15.64 -3.32 -21.31
C ASP A 75 -15.01 -3.36 -19.91
N VAL A 76 -15.47 -2.45 -19.04
CA VAL A 76 -15.02 -2.33 -17.65
C VAL A 76 -16.21 -2.26 -16.71
N LEU A 77 -16.23 -3.16 -15.72
CA LEU A 77 -17.20 -3.14 -14.62
C LEU A 77 -16.51 -2.68 -13.35
N TYR A 78 -16.98 -1.59 -12.75
CA TYR A 78 -16.52 -1.11 -11.45
C TYR A 78 -17.42 -1.64 -10.33
N LEU A 79 -16.83 -2.18 -9.28
CA LEU A 79 -17.52 -2.64 -8.08
C LEU A 79 -16.93 -1.95 -6.84
N PRO A 80 -17.74 -1.20 -6.07
CA PRO A 80 -17.34 -0.72 -4.76
C PRO A 80 -17.31 -1.85 -3.72
N PRO A 81 -16.66 -1.63 -2.56
CA PRO A 81 -16.58 -2.60 -1.48
C PRO A 81 -17.95 -3.14 -1.05
N GLY A 82 -18.01 -4.45 -0.81
CA GLY A 82 -19.19 -5.14 -0.29
C GLY A 82 -20.24 -5.51 -1.32
N ILE A 83 -20.10 -5.11 -2.59
CA ILE A 83 -20.99 -5.58 -3.65
C ILE A 83 -20.66 -7.03 -3.97
N ALA A 84 -21.65 -7.91 -3.74
CA ALA A 84 -21.46 -9.31 -4.05
C ALA A 84 -21.56 -9.54 -5.55
N HIS A 85 -20.67 -10.35 -6.08
CA HIS A 85 -20.54 -10.54 -7.51
C HIS A 85 -20.16 -11.98 -7.88
N TRP A 86 -20.59 -12.38 -9.06
CA TRP A 86 -20.38 -13.72 -9.57
C TRP A 86 -20.13 -13.68 -11.08
N GLY A 87 -18.87 -13.89 -11.46
CA GLY A 87 -18.41 -13.91 -12.84
C GLY A 87 -18.30 -15.34 -13.37
N ILE A 88 -18.93 -15.59 -14.52
CA ILE A 88 -18.92 -16.89 -15.20
C ILE A 88 -18.47 -16.66 -16.65
N ALA A 89 -17.43 -17.36 -17.07
CA ALA A 89 -16.91 -17.28 -18.43
C ALA A 89 -17.93 -17.82 -19.46
N GLU A 90 -18.07 -17.12 -20.59
CA GLU A 90 -18.80 -17.60 -21.78
C GLU A 90 -17.77 -17.95 -22.87
N GLY A 91 -17.31 -19.20 -22.88
CA GLY A 91 -16.11 -19.60 -23.63
C GLY A 91 -14.80 -19.28 -22.90
N GLU A 92 -13.68 -19.39 -23.61
CA GLU A 92 -12.37 -18.99 -23.07
C GLU A 92 -12.29 -17.47 -22.94
N CYS A 93 -11.87 -16.98 -21.77
CA CYS A 93 -11.81 -15.55 -21.50
C CYS A 93 -10.67 -15.16 -20.57
N MET A 94 -10.32 -13.87 -20.59
CA MET A 94 -9.40 -13.24 -19.65
C MET A 94 -10.00 -11.96 -19.07
N THR A 95 -9.87 -11.80 -17.75
CA THR A 95 -10.29 -10.60 -17.03
C THR A 95 -9.12 -10.04 -16.23
N TYR A 96 -8.88 -8.74 -16.34
CA TYR A 96 -7.89 -7.99 -15.56
C TYR A 96 -8.61 -7.27 -14.43
N SER A 97 -8.33 -7.66 -13.20
CA SER A 97 -8.89 -7.07 -11.99
C SER A 97 -7.90 -6.07 -11.42
N LEU A 98 -8.20 -4.78 -11.59
CA LEU A 98 -7.41 -3.69 -11.01
C LEU A 98 -7.90 -3.48 -9.57
N GLY A 99 -7.20 -4.10 -8.62
CA GLY A 99 -7.56 -4.12 -7.22
C GLY A 99 -7.08 -2.88 -6.47
N PHE A 100 -7.89 -2.43 -5.53
CA PHE A 100 -7.51 -1.41 -4.56
C PHE A 100 -7.29 -2.05 -3.19
N ARG A 101 -6.54 -1.38 -2.33
CA ARG A 101 -6.41 -1.74 -0.91
C ARG A 101 -7.12 -0.73 -0.04
N ALA A 102 -7.70 -1.21 1.05
CA ALA A 102 -8.25 -0.40 2.12
C ALA A 102 -8.03 -1.16 3.44
N PRO A 103 -6.91 -0.91 4.15
CA PRO A 103 -6.64 -1.52 5.44
C PRO A 103 -7.81 -1.30 6.40
N SER A 104 -8.21 -2.35 7.12
CA SER A 104 -9.23 -2.26 8.15
C SER A 104 -8.69 -1.57 9.40
N GLN A 105 -9.59 -1.21 10.31
CA GLN A 105 -9.18 -0.72 11.64
C GLN A 105 -8.33 -1.76 12.39
N GLN A 106 -8.64 -3.06 12.22
CA GLN A 106 -7.89 -4.13 12.87
C GLN A 106 -6.46 -4.22 12.30
N ASP A 107 -6.31 -4.12 10.98
CA ASP A 107 -4.99 -4.15 10.32
C ASP A 107 -4.12 -2.99 10.77
N LEU A 108 -4.68 -1.77 10.78
CA LEU A 108 -3.96 -0.57 11.24
C LEU A 108 -3.59 -0.67 12.71
N ALA A 109 -4.50 -1.14 13.57
CA ALA A 109 -4.23 -1.27 15.00
C ALA A 109 -3.15 -2.31 15.28
N ALA A 110 -3.24 -3.49 14.66
CA ALA A 110 -2.29 -4.58 14.86
C ALA A 110 -0.87 -4.14 14.48
N ASP A 111 -0.70 -3.55 13.30
CA ASP A 111 0.60 -3.12 12.81
C ASP A 111 1.16 -1.92 13.59
N TRP A 112 0.31 -0.95 13.94
CA TRP A 112 0.74 0.18 14.77
C TRP A 112 1.20 -0.27 16.16
N PHE A 113 0.48 -1.18 16.82
CA PHE A 113 0.92 -1.69 18.12
C PHE A 113 2.21 -2.49 18.00
N GLN A 114 2.41 -3.24 16.92
CA GLN A 114 3.69 -3.91 16.65
C GLN A 114 4.83 -2.90 16.47
N HIS A 115 4.58 -1.79 15.77
CA HIS A 115 5.54 -0.69 15.65
C HIS A 115 5.85 -0.06 17.01
N LEU A 116 4.83 0.22 17.84
CA LEU A 116 5.03 0.74 19.20
C LEU A 116 5.86 -0.20 20.08
N VAL A 117 5.68 -1.52 19.94
CA VAL A 117 6.51 -2.51 20.64
C VAL A 117 7.97 -2.41 20.22
N SER A 118 8.27 -2.13 18.94
CA SER A 118 9.65 -1.95 18.46
C SER A 118 10.33 -0.69 19.01
N LEU A 119 9.55 0.32 19.41
CA LEU A 119 10.05 1.56 20.02
C LEU A 119 10.07 1.51 21.56
N ALA A 120 9.41 0.53 22.16
CA ALA A 120 9.32 0.41 23.60
C ALA A 120 10.69 0.09 24.22
N ASP A 121 10.95 0.69 25.38
CA ASP A 121 12.18 0.48 26.15
C ASP A 121 11.92 -0.49 27.32
N ALA A 122 12.98 -0.97 27.97
CA ALA A 122 12.93 -1.89 29.12
C ALA A 122 12.43 -1.25 30.43
N ARG A 123 11.65 -0.15 30.34
CA ARG A 123 11.01 0.52 31.48
C ARG A 123 9.96 -0.40 32.09
N ARG A 124 9.79 -0.32 33.42
CA ARG A 124 8.94 -1.22 34.19
C ARG A 124 7.89 -0.43 34.95
N LEU A 125 6.72 -1.03 35.11
CA LEU A 125 5.72 -0.56 36.06
C LEU A 125 6.35 -0.53 37.45
N ILE A 126 6.23 0.61 38.10
CA ILE A 126 6.66 0.82 39.48
C ILE A 126 5.44 1.04 40.36
N ASP A 127 5.61 0.80 41.65
CA ASP A 127 4.58 1.07 42.62
C ASP A 127 4.32 2.59 42.70
N PRO A 128 3.05 3.03 42.81
CA PRO A 128 2.73 4.44 42.96
C PRO A 128 3.32 4.98 44.26
N ALA A 129 3.79 6.22 44.23
CA ALA A 129 4.51 6.83 45.36
C ALA A 129 3.65 6.96 46.63
N ASP A 130 2.32 6.98 46.47
CA ASP A 130 1.32 7.09 47.52
C ASP A 130 0.61 5.76 47.84
N LEU A 131 1.20 4.62 47.49
CA LEU A 131 0.61 3.29 47.72
C LEU A 131 0.14 3.10 49.17
N GLN A 132 -1.18 2.94 49.36
CA GLN A 132 -1.80 2.55 50.63
C GLN A 132 -2.29 1.11 50.53
N LEU A 133 -1.93 0.27 51.51
CA LEU A 133 -2.24 -1.16 51.52
C LEU A 133 -3.48 -1.45 52.36
N ASP A 134 -4.60 -0.81 52.05
CA ASP A 134 -5.89 -1.10 52.69
C ASP A 134 -6.47 -2.46 52.23
N SER A 135 -6.13 -2.86 51.00
CA SER A 135 -6.42 -4.17 50.43
C SER A 135 -5.25 -4.67 49.58
N LEU A 136 -4.86 -5.94 49.76
CA LEU A 136 -3.77 -6.55 48.98
C LEU A 136 -4.19 -7.01 47.58
N ALA A 137 -5.49 -7.01 47.27
CA ALA A 137 -6.04 -7.46 46.00
C ALA A 137 -6.66 -6.31 45.17
N GLU A 138 -6.70 -5.11 45.73
CA GLU A 138 -7.20 -3.93 45.03
C GLU A 138 -6.12 -3.39 44.09
N LEU A 139 -6.48 -3.17 42.83
CA LEU A 139 -5.66 -2.41 41.89
C LEU A 139 -5.99 -0.93 42.08
N SER A 140 -5.06 -0.18 42.69
CA SER A 140 -5.30 1.22 43.03
C SER A 140 -5.33 2.12 41.79
N GLU A 141 -6.00 3.27 41.92
CA GLU A 141 -5.94 4.33 40.90
C GLU A 141 -4.50 4.78 40.61
N GLY A 142 -3.65 4.87 41.64
CA GLY A 142 -2.22 5.17 41.45
C GLY A 142 -1.50 4.14 40.58
N ALA A 143 -1.81 2.84 40.71
CA ALA A 143 -1.24 1.81 39.85
C ALA A 143 -1.73 1.93 38.39
N HIS A 144 -3.00 2.30 38.19
CA HIS A 144 -3.54 2.64 36.86
C HIS A 144 -2.82 3.85 36.25
N GLU A 145 -2.57 4.90 37.04
CA GLU A 145 -1.85 6.10 36.59
C GLU A 145 -0.40 5.81 36.20
N GLU A 146 0.34 5.03 37.00
CA GLU A 146 1.73 4.64 36.67
C GLU A 146 1.79 3.80 35.39
N ALA A 147 0.83 2.89 35.18
CA ALA A 147 0.71 2.15 33.94
C ALA A 147 0.39 3.05 32.74
N SER A 148 -0.53 4.02 32.91
CA SER A 148 -0.83 5.02 31.87
C SER A 148 0.41 5.84 31.52
N LYS A 149 1.14 6.36 32.52
CA LYS A 149 2.36 7.16 32.30
C LYS A 149 3.39 6.41 31.47
N LEU A 150 3.55 5.10 31.68
CA LEU A 150 4.44 4.29 30.86
C LEU A 150 3.97 4.22 29.40
N LEU A 151 2.70 3.94 29.17
CA LEU A 151 2.13 3.88 27.82
C LEU A 151 2.13 5.25 27.13
N ASP A 152 1.88 6.34 27.86
CA ASP A 152 1.84 7.72 27.35
C ASP A 152 3.21 8.22 26.87
N THR A 153 4.28 7.52 27.23
CA THR A 153 5.62 7.82 26.69
C THR A 153 5.84 7.28 25.28
N LEU A 154 4.97 6.39 24.80
CA LEU A 154 4.99 5.90 23.43
C LEU A 154 4.39 6.95 22.48
N PRO A 155 4.79 6.97 21.20
CA PRO A 155 4.20 7.89 20.24
C PRO A 155 2.67 7.75 20.13
N SER A 156 1.98 8.89 20.02
CA SER A 156 0.53 8.91 19.78
C SER A 156 0.21 8.92 18.28
N THR A 157 -1.06 8.73 17.93
CA THR A 157 -1.56 8.84 16.53
C THR A 157 -1.49 10.25 15.94
N ARG A 158 -1.03 11.24 16.72
CA ARG A 158 -0.79 12.62 16.26
C ARG A 158 0.71 12.95 16.11
N SER A 159 1.59 12.03 16.47
CA SER A 159 3.05 12.19 16.41
C SER A 159 3.58 12.19 14.97
N THR A 160 4.83 12.61 14.81
CA THR A 160 5.56 12.46 13.55
C THR A 160 5.84 10.97 13.26
N ASP A 161 6.16 10.17 14.27
CA ASP A 161 6.39 8.73 14.13
C ASP A 161 5.19 8.03 13.52
N TYR A 162 3.97 8.34 13.99
CA TYR A 162 2.75 7.80 13.39
C TYR A 162 2.58 8.18 11.91
N ARG A 163 2.96 9.41 11.53
CA ARG A 163 2.90 9.84 10.12
C ARG A 163 3.92 9.11 9.26
N LEU A 164 5.12 8.84 9.80
CA LEU A 164 6.16 8.08 9.13
C LEU A 164 5.72 6.62 8.96
N TRP A 165 5.33 5.97 10.06
CA TRP A 165 4.79 4.62 10.08
C TRP A 165 3.66 4.44 9.07
N LEU A 166 2.69 5.35 9.02
CA LEU A 166 1.55 5.21 8.10
C LEU A 166 2.00 5.24 6.63
N GLY A 167 2.98 6.06 6.28
CA GLY A 167 3.52 6.11 4.92
C GLY A 167 4.30 4.83 4.57
N GLU A 168 5.11 4.34 5.50
CA GLU A 168 5.84 3.07 5.41
C GLU A 168 4.86 1.91 5.23
N TYR A 169 3.90 1.73 6.15
CA TYR A 169 2.85 0.70 6.11
C TYR A 169 2.04 0.68 4.79
N LEU A 170 1.73 1.86 4.24
CA LEU A 170 0.98 1.96 2.98
C LEU A 170 1.82 1.67 1.73
N THR A 171 3.15 1.75 1.84
CA THR A 171 4.09 1.48 0.75
C THR A 171 4.83 0.15 0.91
N GLU A 172 4.69 -0.54 2.03
CA GLU A 172 5.19 -1.90 2.22
C GLU A 172 4.63 -2.83 1.13
N PRO A 173 5.48 -3.53 0.36
CA PRO A 173 5.05 -4.50 -0.63
C PRO A 173 4.52 -5.78 0.03
N LYS A 174 3.75 -6.59 -0.71
CA LYS A 174 3.38 -7.93 -0.21
C LYS A 174 4.64 -8.81 -0.16
N PRO A 175 4.78 -9.74 0.80
CA PRO A 175 5.99 -10.56 0.95
C PRO A 175 6.42 -11.36 -0.28
N GLN A 176 5.51 -11.68 -1.21
CA GLN A 176 5.89 -12.35 -2.46
C GLN A 176 6.42 -11.42 -3.57
N PHE A 177 6.38 -10.09 -3.38
CA PHE A 177 6.79 -9.11 -4.37
C PHE A 177 8.04 -8.38 -3.89
N HIS A 178 9.19 -8.75 -4.47
CA HIS A 178 10.46 -8.09 -4.23
C HIS A 178 10.99 -7.50 -5.53
N ILE A 179 11.47 -6.25 -5.44
CA ILE A 179 12.28 -5.65 -6.49
C ILE A 179 13.72 -6.03 -6.20
N LEU A 180 14.40 -6.56 -7.22
CA LEU A 180 15.81 -6.91 -7.09
C LEU A 180 16.67 -5.71 -7.49
N PRO A 181 17.78 -5.47 -6.78
CA PRO A 181 18.76 -4.49 -7.22
C PRO A 181 19.36 -4.91 -8.57
N PRO A 182 19.89 -3.97 -9.35
CA PRO A 182 20.59 -4.29 -10.60
C PRO A 182 21.85 -5.14 -10.33
N ASP A 183 22.26 -5.95 -11.31
CA ASP A 183 23.46 -6.79 -11.23
C ASP A 183 24.74 -5.95 -10.99
N GLU A 184 24.78 -4.76 -11.59
CA GLU A 184 25.86 -3.77 -11.41
C GLU A 184 25.30 -2.50 -10.77
N ALA A 185 25.96 -2.04 -9.71
CA ALA A 185 25.59 -0.80 -9.03
C ALA A 185 25.93 0.43 -9.88
N TRP A 186 24.98 1.34 -9.97
CA TRP A 186 25.12 2.64 -10.61
C TRP A 186 26.02 3.55 -9.77
N SER A 187 27.00 4.16 -10.43
CA SER A 187 27.80 5.25 -9.88
C SER A 187 27.27 6.62 -10.33
N ALA A 188 27.69 7.68 -9.63
CA ALA A 188 27.36 9.07 -10.02
C ALA A 188 27.73 9.39 -11.49
N PRO A 189 28.93 9.03 -11.98
CA PRO A 189 29.27 9.17 -13.40
C PRO A 189 28.32 8.44 -14.36
N ASP A 190 27.83 7.26 -14.01
CA ASP A 190 26.91 6.49 -14.87
C ASP A 190 25.57 7.21 -15.00
N LEU A 191 25.01 7.66 -13.87
CA LEU A 191 23.77 8.43 -13.84
C LEU A 191 23.89 9.75 -14.60
N ASP A 192 24.95 10.52 -14.34
CA ASP A 192 25.20 11.78 -15.04
C ASP A 192 25.33 11.56 -16.55
N GLY A 193 26.07 10.50 -16.95
CA GLY A 193 26.24 10.13 -18.36
C GLY A 193 24.94 9.67 -19.02
N TRP A 194 24.07 8.96 -18.31
CA TRP A 194 22.75 8.53 -18.79
C TRP A 194 21.84 9.73 -19.05
N LEU A 195 21.73 10.63 -18.08
CA LEU A 195 20.91 11.84 -18.19
C LEU A 195 21.44 12.80 -19.26
N ALA A 196 22.76 12.92 -19.41
CA ALA A 196 23.37 13.75 -20.46
C ALA A 196 23.05 13.29 -21.88
N GLN A 197 22.76 12.00 -22.07
CA GLN A 197 22.29 11.45 -23.35
C GLN A 197 20.81 11.74 -23.62
N GLY A 198 20.12 12.43 -22.70
CA GLY A 198 18.69 12.72 -22.81
C GLY A 198 17.80 11.50 -22.59
N ARG A 199 18.32 10.47 -21.90
CA ARG A 199 17.58 9.25 -21.59
C ARG A 199 16.79 9.41 -20.30
N ASP A 200 15.69 8.69 -20.23
CA ASP A 200 14.75 8.73 -19.12
C ASP A 200 15.02 7.59 -18.12
N LEU A 201 14.55 7.80 -16.90
CA LEU A 201 14.41 6.79 -15.88
C LEU A 201 12.92 6.41 -15.76
N SER A 202 12.66 5.13 -15.55
CA SER A 202 11.32 4.60 -15.30
C SER A 202 11.21 4.01 -13.90
N ARG A 203 10.10 4.24 -13.22
CA ARG A 203 9.78 3.59 -11.96
C ARG A 203 9.31 2.16 -12.21
N HIS A 204 9.95 1.21 -11.53
CA HIS A 204 9.59 -0.20 -11.60
C HIS A 204 8.07 -0.41 -11.39
N PRO A 205 7.40 -1.30 -12.15
CA PRO A 205 5.94 -1.48 -12.06
C PRO A 205 5.42 -1.78 -10.66
N PHE A 206 6.17 -2.57 -9.88
CA PHE A 206 5.86 -2.95 -8.49
C PHE A 206 6.32 -1.95 -7.42
N ALA A 207 7.04 -0.88 -7.79
CA ALA A 207 7.47 0.10 -6.80
C ALA A 207 6.27 0.88 -6.26
N ARG A 208 6.06 0.78 -4.94
CA ARG A 208 5.05 1.53 -4.23
C ARG A 208 5.68 2.79 -3.66
N MET A 209 5.11 3.94 -4.02
CA MET A 209 5.56 5.23 -3.51
C MET A 209 4.40 6.14 -3.15
N THR A 210 4.61 6.91 -2.09
CA THR A 210 3.81 8.10 -1.75
C THR A 210 4.71 9.12 -1.08
N TRP A 211 4.20 10.32 -0.82
CA TRP A 211 4.95 11.35 -0.11
C TRP A 211 4.03 12.12 0.83
N SER A 212 4.62 12.81 1.80
CA SER A 212 3.89 13.70 2.71
C SER A 212 4.75 14.88 3.12
N ARG A 213 4.10 15.96 3.60
CA ARG A 213 4.79 17.06 4.28
C ARG A 213 4.79 16.84 5.78
N LEU A 214 5.94 17.05 6.41
CA LEU A 214 6.06 17.12 7.87
C LEU A 214 6.24 18.59 8.25
N GLY A 215 5.16 19.22 8.69
CA GLY A 215 5.14 20.66 8.94
C GLY A 215 5.35 21.47 7.65
N ASN A 216 6.04 22.60 7.77
CA ASN A 216 6.24 23.55 6.67
C ASN A 216 7.60 23.40 5.96
N GLU A 217 8.56 22.73 6.59
CA GLU A 217 9.98 22.76 6.17
C GLU A 217 10.51 21.39 5.75
N GLU A 218 9.73 20.32 5.91
CA GLU A 218 10.17 18.97 5.57
C GLU A 218 9.17 18.26 4.64
N VAL A 219 9.74 17.45 3.75
CA VAL A 219 9.04 16.53 2.87
C VAL A 219 9.60 15.12 3.08
N VAL A 220 8.73 14.13 3.00
CA VAL A 220 9.10 12.72 3.16
C VAL A 220 8.66 11.95 1.93
N LEU A 221 9.60 11.22 1.35
CA LEU A 221 9.31 10.18 0.37
C LEU A 221 9.15 8.85 1.12
N PHE A 222 8.06 8.16 0.86
CA PHE A 222 7.84 6.78 1.30
C PHE A 222 7.96 5.87 0.09
N SER A 223 8.80 4.86 0.19
CA SER A 223 9.05 3.93 -0.90
C SER A 223 9.32 2.54 -0.36
N GLN A 224 8.56 1.55 -0.80
CA GLN A 224 8.76 0.14 -0.45
C GLN A 224 8.88 -0.14 1.05
N GLY A 225 8.08 0.54 1.88
CA GLY A 225 8.10 0.33 3.33
C GLY A 225 9.11 1.21 4.08
N GLU A 226 9.92 1.99 3.39
CA GLU A 226 10.91 2.88 3.99
C GLU A 226 10.54 4.35 3.81
N SER A 227 11.05 5.20 4.71
CA SER A 227 10.89 6.65 4.64
C SER A 227 12.22 7.40 4.53
N ARG A 228 12.27 8.41 3.66
CA ARG A 228 13.38 9.37 3.57
C ARG A 228 12.90 10.79 3.71
N ARG A 229 13.51 11.50 4.66
CA ARG A 229 13.18 12.90 5.00
C ARG A 229 14.13 13.85 4.30
N PHE A 230 13.58 14.94 3.80
CA PHE A 230 14.32 16.01 3.15
C PHE A 230 13.81 17.37 3.62
N HIS A 231 14.64 18.39 3.48
CA HIS A 231 14.18 19.78 3.57
C HIS A 231 13.22 20.14 2.43
N GLY A 232 12.40 21.18 2.64
CA GLY A 232 11.31 21.58 1.76
C GLY A 232 11.72 21.91 0.33
N GLU A 233 12.98 22.27 0.09
CA GLU A 233 13.58 22.46 -1.24
C GLU A 233 13.49 21.20 -2.13
N MET A 234 13.49 20.00 -1.52
CA MET A 234 13.33 18.74 -2.26
C MET A 234 11.88 18.41 -2.63
N THR A 235 10.90 19.25 -2.28
CA THR A 235 9.47 18.94 -2.47
C THR A 235 9.14 18.61 -3.92
N ASP A 236 9.58 19.44 -4.87
CA ASP A 236 9.25 19.22 -6.28
C ASP A 236 9.97 18.00 -6.88
N ALA A 237 11.19 17.70 -6.39
CA ALA A 237 11.91 16.47 -6.75
C ALA A 237 11.18 15.22 -6.25
N VAL A 238 10.80 15.19 -4.96
CA VAL A 238 10.04 14.08 -4.36
C VAL A 238 8.72 13.88 -5.09
N ARG A 239 8.03 14.96 -5.45
CA ARG A 239 6.79 14.90 -6.23
C ARG A 239 7.01 14.34 -7.62
N LEU A 240 8.04 14.80 -8.34
CA LEU A 240 8.36 14.27 -9.67
C LEU A 240 8.56 12.75 -9.61
N ILE A 241 9.41 12.28 -8.70
CA ILE A 241 9.76 10.86 -8.53
C ILE A 241 8.54 10.02 -8.12
N ALA A 242 7.70 10.53 -7.19
CA ALA A 242 6.55 9.79 -6.68
C ALA A 242 5.33 9.83 -7.63
N GLU A 243 5.14 10.90 -8.40
CA GLU A 243 3.93 11.11 -9.23
C GLU A 243 4.14 10.70 -10.69
N ARG A 244 5.36 10.76 -11.24
CA ARG A 244 5.65 10.34 -12.62
C ARG A 244 6.21 8.93 -12.66
N ARG A 245 5.73 8.13 -13.62
CA ARG A 245 6.33 6.83 -13.91
C ARG A 245 7.61 6.93 -14.73
N GLN A 246 7.77 7.99 -15.52
CA GLN A 246 8.94 8.23 -16.37
C GLN A 246 9.31 9.70 -16.28
N PHE A 247 10.61 9.97 -16.18
CA PHE A 247 11.18 11.33 -16.15
C PHE A 247 12.65 11.28 -16.54
N GLY A 248 13.18 12.37 -17.09
CA GLY A 248 14.58 12.44 -17.49
C GLY A 248 15.23 13.79 -17.18
N ALA A 249 16.33 14.07 -17.87
CA ALA A 249 17.14 15.25 -17.65
C ALA A 249 16.37 16.58 -17.82
N ARG A 250 15.34 16.58 -18.69
CA ARG A 250 14.53 17.78 -18.97
C ARG A 250 13.68 18.19 -17.76
N GLU A 251 13.02 17.23 -17.12
CA GLU A 251 12.22 17.46 -15.92
C GLU A 251 13.13 17.77 -14.74
N LEU A 252 14.19 16.98 -14.56
CA LEU A 252 15.15 17.14 -13.46
C LEU A 252 15.85 18.51 -13.52
N GLY A 253 16.26 18.98 -14.70
CA GLY A 253 16.93 20.26 -14.86
C GLY A 253 16.04 21.50 -14.65
N ARG A 254 14.73 21.31 -14.44
CA ARG A 254 13.79 22.39 -14.09
C ARG A 254 13.53 22.49 -12.58
N LEU A 255 14.01 21.53 -11.81
CA LEU A 255 13.81 21.49 -10.36
C LEU A 255 14.77 22.46 -9.68
N ASP A 256 14.26 23.19 -8.70
CA ASP A 256 15.06 24.00 -7.78
C ASP A 256 15.38 23.15 -6.54
N ALA A 257 16.24 22.15 -6.73
CA ALA A 257 16.63 21.19 -5.70
C ALA A 257 18.17 21.08 -5.64
N PRO A 258 18.76 20.87 -4.45
CA PRO A 258 20.20 20.64 -4.34
C PRO A 258 20.64 19.43 -5.17
N LEU A 259 21.53 19.67 -6.14
CA LEU A 259 21.94 18.67 -7.13
C LEU A 259 22.56 17.42 -6.48
N GLU A 260 23.36 17.58 -5.44
CA GLU A 260 23.98 16.44 -4.73
C GLU A 260 22.91 15.58 -4.04
N THR A 261 22.01 16.19 -3.25
CA THR A 261 20.91 15.48 -2.58
C THR A 261 19.98 14.77 -3.57
N LEU A 262 19.67 15.42 -4.69
CA LEU A 262 18.85 14.81 -5.75
C LEU A 262 19.58 13.62 -6.39
N ARG A 263 20.87 13.77 -6.70
CA ARG A 263 21.68 12.68 -7.28
C ARG A 263 21.76 11.49 -6.34
N ASP A 264 22.00 11.72 -5.05
CA ASP A 264 22.10 10.66 -4.04
C ASP A 264 20.79 9.88 -3.93
N LEU A 265 19.65 10.58 -3.91
CA LEU A 265 18.33 9.95 -3.93
C LEU A 265 18.10 9.11 -5.19
N LEU A 266 18.44 9.64 -6.37
CA LEU A 266 18.27 8.90 -7.63
C LEU A 266 19.16 7.65 -7.68
N LEU A 267 20.43 7.76 -7.26
CA LEU A 267 21.36 6.63 -7.21
C LEU A 267 20.90 5.55 -6.25
N GLU A 268 20.42 5.94 -5.08
CA GLU A 268 19.87 5.01 -4.12
C GLU A 268 18.67 4.24 -4.71
N LEU A 269 17.69 4.95 -5.28
CA LEU A 269 16.51 4.32 -5.87
C LEU A 269 16.88 3.43 -7.07
N LEU A 270 17.87 3.81 -7.88
CA LEU A 270 18.41 2.99 -8.97
C LEU A 270 19.08 1.71 -8.43
N ASN A 271 19.91 1.85 -7.39
CA ASN A 271 20.63 0.73 -6.80
C ASN A 271 19.73 -0.18 -5.96
N ALA A 272 18.53 0.26 -5.59
CA ALA A 272 17.48 -0.57 -5.04
C ALA A 272 16.59 -1.23 -6.14
N GLY A 273 16.82 -0.93 -7.43
CA GLY A 273 16.00 -1.37 -8.56
C GLY A 273 14.63 -0.69 -8.64
N ILE A 274 14.37 0.28 -7.77
CA ILE A 274 13.09 0.99 -7.65
C ILE A 274 12.89 1.93 -8.85
N LEU A 275 13.98 2.58 -9.28
CA LEU A 275 14.09 3.23 -10.58
C LEU A 275 14.94 2.34 -11.50
N GLU A 276 14.65 2.40 -12.78
CA GLU A 276 15.31 1.62 -13.81
C GLU A 276 15.66 2.53 -15.00
N PRO A 277 16.76 2.27 -15.72
CA PRO A 277 16.98 2.91 -17.01
C PRO A 277 15.84 2.53 -17.97
N GLN A 278 15.19 3.52 -18.59
CA GLN A 278 14.16 3.21 -19.58
C GLN A 278 14.81 2.49 -20.77
N GLN A 279 14.37 1.25 -21.03
CA GLN A 279 14.75 0.53 -22.24
C GLN A 279 13.97 1.11 -23.42
N GLU A 280 14.65 1.40 -24.53
CA GLU A 280 13.99 1.70 -25.79
C GLU A 280 13.35 0.41 -26.29
N ASP A 281 12.02 0.39 -26.40
CA ASP A 281 11.25 -0.66 -27.08
C ASP A 281 11.55 -0.69 -28.59
#